data_AF-A0A5S9MCS8-F1
#
_entry.id   AF-A0A5S9MCS8-F1
#
_cell.length_a   1.000
_cell.length_b   1.000
_cell.length_c   1.000
_cell.angle_alpha   90.00
_cell.angle_beta   90.00
_cell.angle_gamma   90.00
#
_symmetry.space_group_name_H-M   'P 1'
#
loop_
_entity.id
_entity.type
_entity.pdbx_description
1 polymer ?
#
loop_
_entity_poly.entity_id
_entity_poly.type
_entity_poly.pdbx_seq_one_letter_code
_entity_poly.pdbx_strand_id
1 'polypeptide(L)'
;MMKVEIWSDFVCPFCYIGKRQFEIGLEQFEYKEEVEVLFRHFQLDPYAKKKNRTGMDIHQVLSSKHGVPYEKSKSTEQSIETESKKMLD
;
A
#
# COMPACT_ATOMS: atom_id res chain seq x y z
N MET A 1 28.12 3.62 -2.19
CA MET A 1 26.95 3.06 -2.89
C MET A 1 26.03 2.41 -1.87
N MET A 2 24.89 3.05 -1.59
CA MET A 2 23.86 2.52 -0.70
C MET A 2 22.77 1.87 -1.54
N LYS A 3 22.28 0.70 -1.12
CA LYS A 3 21.18 0.00 -1.80
C LYS A 3 19.95 -0.02 -0.92
N VAL A 4 18.81 0.37 -1.48
CA VAL A 4 17.50 0.33 -0.83
C VAL A 4 16.59 -0.61 -1.62
N GLU A 5 16.17 -1.70 -0.99
CA GLU A 5 15.24 -2.65 -1.58
C GLU A 5 13.82 -2.43 -1.01
N ILE A 6 12.84 -2.21 -1.89
CA ILE A 6 11.45 -1.92 -1.52
C ILE A 6 10.58 -3.10 -1.96
N TRP A 7 10.08 -3.86 -1.00
CA TRP A 7 9.08 -4.91 -1.25
C TRP A 7 7.69 -4.31 -1.26
N SER A 8 6.93 -4.56 -2.33
CA SER A 8 5.61 -3.96 -2.51
C SER A 8 4.63 -4.93 -3.17
N ASP A 9 3.36 -4.78 -2.80
CA ASP A 9 2.21 -5.43 -3.43
C ASP A 9 1.30 -4.34 -4.04
N PHE A 10 0.75 -4.57 -5.23
CA PHE A 10 -0.05 -3.58 -5.95
C PHE A 10 -1.39 -3.27 -5.28
N VAL A 11 -1.93 -4.20 -4.46
CA VAL A 11 -3.19 -3.99 -3.73
C VAL A 11 -3.00 -3.28 -2.38
N CYS A 12 -1.76 -3.02 -1.98
CA CYS A 12 -1.40 -2.47 -0.68
C CYS A 12 -1.46 -0.94 -0.70
N PRO A 13 -2.47 -0.29 -0.08
CA PRO A 13 -2.55 1.17 -0.10
C PRO A 13 -1.39 1.82 0.67
N PHE A 14 -0.91 1.19 1.74
CA PHE A 14 0.24 1.68 2.49
C PHE A 14 1.54 1.61 1.71
N CYS A 15 1.66 0.67 0.79
CA CYS A 15 2.84 0.55 -0.06
C CYS A 15 2.90 1.71 -1.07
N TYR A 16 1.74 2.18 -1.55
CA TYR A 16 1.65 3.41 -2.34
C TYR A 16 2.02 4.64 -1.52
N ILE A 17 1.42 4.79 -0.34
CA ILE A 17 1.71 5.89 0.59
C ILE A 17 3.21 5.94 0.95
N GLY A 18 3.77 4.81 1.37
CA GLY A 18 5.17 4.70 1.76
C GLY A 18 6.12 4.97 0.60
N LYS A 19 5.79 4.53 -0.62
CA LYS A 19 6.55 4.89 -1.83
C LYS A 19 6.58 6.40 -2.03
N ARG A 20 5.45 7.10 -1.91
CA ARG A 20 5.39 8.56 -2.06
C ARG A 20 6.21 9.29 -1.00
N GLN A 21 6.07 8.89 0.26
CA GLN A 21 6.88 9.46 1.35
C GLN A 21 8.37 9.22 1.14
N PHE A 22 8.75 8.01 0.71
CA PHE A 22 10.14 7.69 0.38
C PHE A 22 10.67 8.55 -0.76
N GLU A 23 9.91 8.72 -1.84
CA GLU A 23 10.30 9.57 -2.97
C GLU A 23 10.51 11.03 -2.55
N ILE A 24 9.60 11.57 -1.73
CA ILE A 24 9.72 12.94 -1.19
C ILE A 24 10.97 13.08 -0.32
N GLY A 25 11.24 12.10 0.54
CA GLY A 25 12.42 12.09 1.40
C GLY A 25 13.73 11.91 0.63
N LEU A 26 13.75 11.03 -0.37
CA LEU A 26 14.91 10.78 -1.22
C LEU A 26 15.26 12.02 -2.06
N GLU A 27 14.28 12.77 -2.54
CA GLU A 27 14.54 14.00 -3.30
C GLU A 27 15.21 15.09 -2.44
N GLN A 28 14.99 15.07 -1.12
CA GLN A 28 15.61 15.98 -0.15
C GLN A 28 16.93 15.45 0.42
N PHE A 29 17.34 14.23 0.06
CA PHE A 29 18.52 13.60 0.61
C PHE A 29 19.78 14.03 -0.17
N GLU A 30 20.78 14.57 0.55
CA GLU A 30 22.02 15.12 -0.02
C GLU A 30 22.74 14.15 -0.96
N TYR A 31 22.76 12.85 -0.63
CA TYR A 31 23.45 11.82 -1.39
C TYR A 31 22.51 10.96 -2.25
N LYS A 32 21.38 11.52 -2.73
CA LYS A 32 20.38 10.74 -3.50
C LYS A 32 20.96 10.00 -4.70
N GLU A 33 21.95 10.58 -5.37
CA GLU A 33 22.62 10.01 -6.53
C GLU A 33 23.48 8.77 -6.19
N GLU A 34 23.79 8.54 -4.91
CA GLU A 34 24.50 7.35 -4.42
C GLU A 34 23.57 6.22 -3.96
N VAL A 35 22.25 6.43 -4.08
CA VAL A 35 21.22 5.47 -3.65
C VAL A 35 20.69 4.70 -4.85
N GLU A 36 20.97 3.40 -4.88
CA GLU A 36 20.35 2.46 -5.81
C GLU A 36 19.03 1.94 -5.23
N VAL A 37 17.90 2.23 -5.87
CA VAL A 37 16.57 1.76 -5.45
C VAL A 37 16.13 0.58 -6.30
N LEU A 38 15.80 -0.53 -5.64
CA LEU A 38 15.32 -1.75 -6.30
C LEU A 38 13.95 -2.18 -5.76
N PHE A 39 12.98 -2.33 -6.65
CA PHE A 39 11.67 -2.84 -6.28
C PHE A 39 11.62 -4.37 -6.33
N ARG A 40 11.01 -4.97 -5.32
CA ARG A 40 10.81 -6.40 -5.17
C ARG A 40 9.32 -6.70 -5.05
N HIS A 41 8.91 -7.84 -5.62
CA HIS A 41 7.54 -8.30 -5.49
C HIS A 41 7.26 -8.83 -4.09
N PHE A 42 6.11 -8.45 -3.54
CA PHE A 42 5.54 -9.04 -2.34
C PHE A 42 4.09 -9.42 -2.60
N GLN A 43 3.60 -10.45 -1.90
CA GLN A 43 2.21 -10.86 -1.93
C GLN A 43 1.66 -10.79 -0.51
N LEU A 44 0.73 -9.85 -0.27
CA LEU A 44 0.00 -9.76 1.01
C LEU A 44 -0.84 -11.00 1.27
N ASP A 45 -1.27 -11.67 0.20
CA ASP A 45 -2.05 -12.90 0.26
C ASP A 45 -1.65 -13.84 -0.89
N PRO A 46 -0.61 -14.68 -0.70
CA PRO A 46 -0.16 -15.63 -1.70
C PRO A 46 -1.22 -16.67 -2.11
N TYR A 47 -2.26 -16.83 -1.28
CA TYR A 47 -3.32 -17.82 -1.47
C TYR A 47 -4.65 -17.19 -1.94
N ALA A 48 -4.63 -15.91 -2.35
CA ALA A 48 -5.81 -15.20 -2.80
C ALA A 48 -6.50 -15.93 -3.98
N LYS A 49 -7.71 -16.46 -3.74
CA LYS A 49 -8.48 -17.18 -4.76
C LYS A 49 -9.25 -16.19 -5.66
N LYS A 50 -9.03 -16.27 -6.98
CA LYS A 50 -9.75 -15.46 -7.99
C LYS A 50 -11.27 -15.68 -8.01
N LYS A 51 -11.74 -16.87 -7.63
CA LYS A 51 -13.12 -17.33 -7.89
C LYS A 51 -14.16 -17.00 -6.81
N ASN A 52 -13.74 -16.50 -5.64
CA ASN A 52 -14.62 -16.41 -4.46
C ASN A 52 -14.97 -14.98 -4.04
N ARG A 53 -14.81 -13.99 -4.93
CA ARG A 53 -15.08 -12.56 -4.63
C ARG A 53 -15.96 -11.86 -5.67
N THR A 54 -16.48 -12.59 -6.65
CA THR A 54 -17.36 -12.02 -7.67
C THR A 54 -18.65 -11.51 -7.01
N GLY A 55 -18.97 -10.23 -7.20
CA GLY A 55 -20.14 -9.58 -6.60
C GLY A 55 -19.94 -9.02 -5.20
N MET A 56 -18.72 -9.13 -4.62
CA MET A 56 -18.39 -8.48 -3.37
C MET A 56 -17.60 -7.18 -3.61
N ASP A 57 -17.91 -6.13 -2.86
CA ASP A 57 -17.05 -4.95 -2.79
C ASP A 57 -15.82 -5.19 -1.90
N ILE A 58 -14.84 -4.30 -1.97
CA ILE A 58 -13.60 -4.42 -1.22
C ILE A 58 -13.81 -4.41 0.31
N HIS A 59 -14.77 -3.64 0.82
CA HIS A 59 -15.04 -3.56 2.25
C HIS A 59 -15.68 -4.86 2.76
N GLN A 60 -16.54 -5.51 1.97
CA GLN A 60 -17.08 -6.85 2.28
C GLN A 60 -15.96 -7.89 2.34
N VAL A 61 -15.02 -7.83 1.38
CA VAL A 61 -13.85 -8.71 1.35
C VAL A 61 -12.96 -8.49 2.57
N LEU A 62 -12.66 -7.24 2.92
CA LEU A 62 -11.83 -6.88 4.08
C LEU A 62 -12.50 -7.24 5.40
N SER A 63 -13.80 -6.95 5.54
CA SER A 63 -14.64 -7.33 6.67
C SER A 63 -14.55 -8.83 6.94
N SER A 64 -14.80 -9.64 5.90
CA SER A 64 -14.74 -11.10 5.98
C SER A 64 -13.33 -11.61 6.30
N LYS A 65 -12.29 -11.02 5.69
CA LYS A 65 -10.89 -11.43 5.85
C LYS A 65 -10.35 -11.11 7.24
N HIS A 66 -10.72 -9.95 7.79
CA HIS A 66 -10.17 -9.43 9.04
C HIS A 66 -11.09 -9.62 10.24
N GLY A 67 -12.32 -10.12 10.05
CA GLY A 67 -13.29 -10.36 11.13
C GLY A 67 -13.81 -9.07 11.77
N VAL A 68 -13.91 -7.98 10.99
CA VAL A 68 -14.35 -6.66 11.45
C VAL A 68 -15.68 -6.27 10.81
N PRO A 69 -16.54 -5.45 11.45
CA PRO A 69 -17.77 -4.97 10.82
C PRO A 69 -17.52 -4.26 9.49
N TYR A 70 -18.49 -4.33 8.57
CA TYR A 70 -18.42 -3.65 7.27
C TYR A 70 -18.13 -2.14 7.40
N GLU A 71 -18.86 -1.47 8.30
CA GLU A 71 -18.66 -0.04 8.56
C GLU A 71 -17.24 0.28 9.05
N LYS A 72 -16.64 -0.62 9.83
CA LYS A 72 -15.26 -0.46 10.28
C LYS A 72 -14.26 -0.60 9.12
N SER A 73 -14.53 -1.51 8.19
CA SER A 73 -13.71 -1.66 6.96
C SER A 73 -13.77 -0.40 6.11
N LYS A 74 -15.00 0.12 5.90
CA LYS A 74 -15.24 1.34 5.14
C LYS A 74 -14.59 2.58 5.79
N SER A 75 -14.76 2.76 7.10
CA SER A 75 -14.15 3.90 7.80
C SER A 75 -12.62 3.85 7.75
N THR A 76 -12.04 2.65 7.81
CA THR A 76 -10.59 2.47 7.73
C THR A 76 -10.07 2.86 6.35
N GLU A 77 -10.76 2.45 5.28
CA GLU A 77 -10.41 2.86 3.92
C GLU A 77 -10.50 4.37 3.72
N GLN A 78 -11.55 5.02 4.26
CA GLN A 78 -11.70 6.47 4.21
C GLN A 78 -10.55 7.21 4.90
N SER A 79 -10.07 6.71 6.05
CA SER A 79 -8.89 7.27 6.71
C SER A 79 -7.63 7.13 5.85
N ILE A 80 -7.43 5.96 5.23
CA ILE A 80 -6.29 5.71 4.33
C ILE A 80 -6.35 6.63 3.09
N GLU A 81 -7.53 6.80 2.51
CA GLU A 81 -7.73 7.72 1.37
C GLU A 81 -7.41 9.16 1.78
N THR A 82 -7.85 9.58 2.97
CA THR A 82 -7.58 10.92 3.49
C THR A 82 -6.09 11.16 3.65
N GLU A 83 -5.34 10.21 4.23
CA GLU A 83 -3.88 10.31 4.34
C GLU A 83 -3.20 10.30 2.96
N SER A 84 -3.70 9.50 2.02
CA SER A 84 -3.16 9.45 0.65
C SER A 84 -3.32 10.78 -0.09
N LYS A 85 -4.45 11.48 0.11
CA LYS A 85 -4.73 12.77 -0.53
C LYS A 85 -3.80 13.88 -0.06
N LYS A 86 -3.34 13.85 1.20
CA LYS A 86 -2.35 14.82 1.73
C LYS A 86 -1.01 14.80 0.98
N MET A 87 -0.76 13.79 0.16
CA MET A 87 0.49 13.61 -0.60
C MET A 87 0.35 14.01 -2.08
N LEU A 88 -0.84 14.50 -2.49
CA LEU A 88 -1.10 15.03 -3.83
C LEU A 88 -1.00 16.57 -3.89
N ASP A 89 -0.94 17.22 -2.74
CA ASP A 89 -0.73 18.66 -2.56
C ASP A 89 0.77 18.97 -2.35
#